data_AF-A0A4P9ZSF7-F1
#
_entry.id   AF-A0A4P9ZSF7-F1
#
_cell.length_a   1.000
_cell.length_b   1.000
_cell.length_c   1.000
_cell.angle_alpha   90.00
_cell.angle_beta   90.00
_cell.angle_gamma   90.00
#
_symmetry.space_group_name_H-M   'P 1'
#
loop_
_entity.id
_entity.type
_entity.pdbx_description
1 polymer ?
#
loop_
_entity_poly.entity_id
_entity_poly.type
_entity_poly.pdbx_seq_one_letter_code
_entity_poly.pdbx_strand_id
1 'polypeptide(L)' 'MVSFVCNVCQETLKKNRLEQHFNRCYNAQYSCIDCSTDFYGTDYRQHTSCISEAEKYQKHIYQNKKVRATCNRLKVP' A
#
# COMPACT_ATOMS: atom_id res chain seq x y z
N MET A 1 5.44 11.46 -9.89
CA MET A 1 5.78 11.96 -8.54
C MET A 1 4.51 11.94 -7.71
N VAL A 2 4.48 11.19 -6.60
CA VAL A 2 3.27 10.97 -5.80
C VAL A 2 2.92 12.22 -4.99
N SER A 3 1.62 12.57 -4.95
CA SER A 3 1.09 13.68 -4.16
C SER A 3 0.28 13.14 -2.99
N PHE A 4 0.45 13.74 -1.82
CA PHE A 4 -0.27 13.38 -0.61
C PHE A 4 -1.12 14.55 -0.13
N VAL A 5 -2.20 14.27 0.57
CA VAL A 5 -3.03 15.28 1.24
C VAL A 5 -3.00 15.01 2.74
N CYS A 6 -2.85 16.05 3.55
CA CYS A 6 -3.03 15.93 5.00
C CYS A 6 -4.51 16.12 5.34
N ASN A 7 -5.09 15.19 6.11
CA ASN A 7 -6.50 15.26 6.53
C ASN A 7 -6.75 16.36 7.60
N VAL A 8 -5.70 16.84 8.27
CA VAL A 8 -5.82 17.86 9.33
C VAL A 8 -5.72 19.27 8.75
N CYS A 9 -4.74 19.49 7.85
CA CYS A 9 -4.48 20.80 7.27
C CYS A 9 -5.14 21.00 5.90
N GLN A 10 -5.71 19.94 5.33
CA GLN A 10 -6.33 19.93 4.01
C GLN A 10 -5.41 20.47 2.89
N GLU A 11 -4.09 20.34 3.07
CA GLU A 11 -3.08 20.83 2.12
C GLU A 11 -2.43 19.69 1.34
N THR A 12 -2.15 19.94 0.05
CA THR A 12 -1.49 19.00 -0.85
C THR A 12 0.03 19.12 -0.72
N LEU A 13 0.67 18.05 -0.27
CA LEU A 13 2.08 17.98 0.03
C LEU A 13 2.83 17.08 -0.95
N LYS A 14 3.95 17.59 -1.42
CA LYS A 14 5.00 16.81 -2.11
C LYS A 14 5.93 16.19 -1.08
N LYS A 15 6.65 15.11 -1.43
CA LYS A 15 7.54 14.37 -0.53
C LYS A 15 8.48 15.26 0.30
N ASN A 16 9.09 16.29 -0.31
CA ASN A 16 10.00 17.21 0.39
C ASN A 16 9.31 18.03 1.49
N ARG A 17 8.02 18.37 1.33
CA ARG A 17 7.27 19.15 2.33
C ARG A 17 6.64 18.29 3.41
N LEU A 18 6.48 17.00 3.15
CA LEU A 18 5.88 16.05 4.07
C LEU A 18 6.71 15.87 5.34
N GLU A 19 8.03 15.84 5.19
CA GLU A 19 9.01 15.81 6.30
C GLU A 19 8.90 17.03 7.22
N GLN A 20 8.76 18.23 6.64
CA GLN A 20 8.57 19.47 7.41
C GLN A 20 7.17 19.50 8.05
N HIS A 21 6.15 19.03 7.34
CA HIS A 21 4.79 18.99 7.85
C HIS A 21 4.63 18.01 9.00
N PHE A 22 5.31 16.86 8.98
CA PHE A 22 5.29 15.88 10.05
C PHE A 22 5.78 16.47 11.38
N ASN A 23 6.81 17.32 11.34
CA ASN A 23 7.30 18.03 12.53
C ASN A 23 6.33 19.12 13.02
N ARG A 24 5.43 19.61 12.14
CA ARG A 24 4.48 20.67 12.46
C ARG A 24 3.13 20.14 12.93
N CYS A 25 2.72 18.96 12.45
CA CYS A 25 1.44 18.33 12.76
C CYS A 25 1.61 16.97 13.43
N TYR A 26 1.45 16.95 14.75
CA TYR A 26 1.59 15.77 15.60
C TYR A 26 0.55 14.66 15.33
N ASN A 27 -0.61 15.00 14.77
CA ASN A 27 -1.69 14.06 14.43
C ASN A 27 -1.96 14.01 12.92
N ALA A 28 -0.97 14.35 12.08
CA ALA A 28 -1.16 14.33 10.63
C ALA A 28 -1.43 12.92 10.11
N GLN A 29 -2.52 12.79 9.37
CA GLN A 29 -2.85 11.61 8.60
C GLN A 29 -2.78 11.97 7.13
N TYR A 30 -2.07 11.16 6.34
CA TYR A 30 -1.78 11.47 4.96
C TYR A 30 -2.55 10.53 4.05
N SER A 31 -3.26 11.06 3.07
CA SER A 31 -3.95 10.26 2.06
C SER A 31 -3.29 10.49 0.71
N CYS A 32 -2.93 9.40 0.03
CA CYS A 32 -2.46 9.51 -1.35
C CYS A 32 -3.65 9.75 -2.27
N ILE A 33 -3.58 10.76 -3.14
CA ILE A 33 -4.68 11.14 -4.02
C ILE A 33 -4.87 10.11 -5.15
N ASP A 34 -3.78 9.48 -5.57
CA ASP A 34 -3.77 8.56 -6.70
C ASP A 34 -4.21 7.15 -6.26
N CYS A 35 -3.73 6.70 -5.09
CA CYS A 35 -4.05 5.40 -4.54
C CYS A 35 -5.26 5.38 -3.59
N SER A 36 -5.75 6.56 -3.17
CA SER A 36 -6.80 6.72 -2.14
C SER A 36 -6.56 5.88 -0.87
N THR A 37 -5.30 5.68 -0.49
CA THR A 37 -4.89 4.97 0.71
C THR A 37 -4.49 5.97 1.78
N ASP A 38 -4.99 5.77 2.99
CA ASP A 38 -4.61 6.52 4.18
C ASP A 38 -3.37 5.92 4.84
N PHE A 39 -2.47 6.81 5.26
CA PHE A 39 -1.21 6.51 5.90
C PHE A 39 -1.16 7.25 7.24
N TYR A 40 -0.70 6.54 8.26
CA TYR A 40 -0.51 7.07 9.61
C TYR A 40 0.97 7.23 9.90
N GLY A 41 1.34 8.30 10.58
CA GLY A 41 2.70 8.52 11.03
C GLY A 41 3.69 8.61 9.87
N THR A 42 4.69 7.72 9.85
CA THR A 42 5.80 7.71 8.89
C THR A 42 5.63 6.72 7.74
N ASP A 43 4.49 6.04 7.64
CA ASP A 43 4.28 4.97 6.65
C ASP A 43 4.34 5.48 5.19
N TYR A 44 4.01 6.76 4.97
CA TYR A 44 4.15 7.44 3.68
C TYR A 44 5.59 7.39 3.10
N ARG A 45 6.63 7.18 3.93
CA ARG A 45 8.02 7.09 3.47
C ARG A 45 8.26 5.84 2.62
N GLN A 46 7.54 4.77 2.94
CA GLN A 46 7.55 3.50 2.21
C GLN A 46 6.72 3.58 0.93
N HIS A 47 5.79 4.54 0.86
CA HIS A 47 4.97 4.79 -0.32
C HIS A 47 5.74 5.63 -1.36
N THR A 48 6.55 4.97 -2.19
CA THR A 48 7.36 5.59 -3.25
C THR A 48 6.73 5.50 -4.63
N SER A 49 5.89 4.49 -4.85
CA SER A 49 5.18 4.24 -6.10
C SER A 49 3.73 3.86 -5.80
N CYS A 50 2.79 4.55 -6.42
CA CYS A 50 1.40 4.16 -6.33
C CYS A 50 1.19 2.80 -7.00
N ILE A 51 0.55 1.87 -6.29
CA ILE A 51 0.13 0.61 -6.88
C ILE A 51 -0.98 0.92 -7.88
N SER A 52 -0.72 0.69 -9.16
CA SER A 52 -1.73 0.80 -10.20
C SER A 52 -2.79 -0.30 -10.01
N GLU A 53 -4.02 -0.03 -10.42
CA GLU A 53 -5.19 -0.92 -10.25
C GLU A 53 -4.92 -2.39 -10.59
N ALA A 54 -4.06 -2.65 -11.59
CA ALA A 54 -3.66 -3.99 -12.03
C ALA A 54 -3.04 -4.86 -10.92
N GLU A 55 -2.17 -4.33 -10.05
CA GLU A 55 -1.54 -5.10 -8.97
C GLU A 55 -2.51 -5.42 -7.82
N LYS A 56 -3.52 -4.56 -7.60
CA LYS A 56 -4.57 -4.79 -6.60
C LYS A 56 -5.49 -5.95 -7.02
N TYR A 57 -5.86 -6.01 -8.30
CA TYR A 57 -6.70 -7.10 -8.83
C TYR A 57 -5.95 -8.43 -8.98
N GLN A 58 -4.65 -8.42 -9.28
CA GLN A 58 -3.88 -9.65 -9.47
C GLN A 58 -3.66 -10.47 -8.18
N LYS A 59 -3.69 -9.85 -6.99
CA LYS A 59 -3.57 -10.58 -5.72
C LYS A 59 -4.81 -11.41 -5.36
N HIS A 60 -5.96 -11.13 -5.96
CA HIS A 60 -7.21 -11.86 -5.66
C HIS A 60 -7.35 -13.18 -6.46
N ILE A 61 -6.56 -13.38 -7.52
CA ILE A 61 -6.69 -14.56 -8.41
C ILE A 61 -5.77 -15.73 -7.98
N TYR A 62 -4.77 -15.51 -7.11
CA TYR A 62 -3.74 -16.51 -6.77
C TYR A 62 -3.87 -17.14 -5.38
N GLN A 63 -5.07 -17.30 -4.82
CA GLN A 63 -5.27 -17.99 -3.53
C GLN A 63 -6.13 -19.27 -3.62
N ASN A 64 -6.39 -19.82 -4.81
CA ASN A 64 -7.16 -21.07 -4.94
C ASN A 64 -6.54 -22.14 -5.85
N LYS A 65 -5.22 -22.38 -5.75
CA LYS A 65 -4.57 -23.58 -6.34
C LYS A 65 -3.42 -24.14 -5.49
N LYS A 66 -3.59 -24.26 -4.18
CA LYS A 66 -2.64 -25.04 -3.35
C LYS A 66 -3.27 -26.11 -2.45
N VAL A 67 -4.47 -26.60 -2.79
CA VAL A 67 -5.00 -27.83 -2.17
C VAL A 67 -5.67 -28.69 -3.23
N ARG A 68 -4.88 -29.60 -3.84
CA ARG A 68 -5.28 -30.95 -4.31
C ARG A 68 -4.26 -31.47 -5.32
N ALA A 69 -3.19 -32.06 -4.79
CA ALA A 69 -2.41 -33.06 -5.50
C ALA A 69 -2.21 -34.26 -4.56
N THR A 70 -3.32 -34.84 -4.12
CA THR A 70 -3.32 -36.25 -3.71
C THR A 70 -3.38 -37.05 -5.00
N CYS A 71 -2.28 -37.68 -5.40
CA CYS A 71 -2.35 -38.82 -6.31
C CYS A 71 -1.16 -39.76 -6.08
N ASN A 72 -1.52 -40.92 -5.50
CA ASN A 72 -0.87 -42.21 -5.47
C ASN A 72 0.58 -42.34 -5.96
N ARG A 73 1.45 -42.75 -5.03
CA ARG A 73 2.58 -43.65 -5.32
C ARG A 73 2.65 -44.71 -4.22
N LEU A 74 1.75 -45.68 -4.28
CA LEU A 74 2.01 -46.99 -3.66
C LEU A 74 3.21 -47.57 -4.40
N LYS A 75 4.36 -47.59 -3.73
CA LYS A 75 5.57 -48.26 -4.19
C LYS A 75 5.60 -49.64 -3.54
N VAL A 76 5.16 -50.65 -4.28
CA VAL A 76 5.58 -52.05 -4.13
C VAL A 76 6.89 -52.16 -4.91
N PRO A 77 7.98 -52.70 -4.34
CA PRO A 77 8.14 -54.15 -4.17
C PRO A 77 8.49 -54.60 -2.74
#